data_AF-A0A9W8F1T2-F1
#
_entry.id   AF-A0A9W8F1T2-F1
#
_cell.length_a   1.000
_cell.length_b   1.000
_cell.length_c   1.000
_cell.angle_alpha   90.00
_cell.angle_beta   90.00
_cell.angle_gamma   90.00
#
_symmetry.space_group_name_H-M   'P 1'
#
loop_
_entity.id
_entity.type
_entity.pdbx_description
1 polymer ?
#
loop_
_entity_poly.entity_id
_entity_poly.type
_entity_poly.pdbx_seq_one_letter_code
_entity_poly.pdbx_strand_id
1 'polypeptide(L)'
;MEGSYNALNALSLPGAMRGVNKYTTTTTTKAAEARAQVAILIADALARRSMDAKCQVMNKCSSSAVCPIARAADYIWQLGLQNPASGLVPSSDYDQVLMLHFVGVWTARVLPLLLVEPSCLDLADLAMLSKCIQVRRRSLKQRGPFWSGQSLSVAEVVVAPFADEILHSGLIPDSREFGALAAWLAAVRASPLRSSLANNINIHVIDLDHGFIGANVTRMLLDVHATPSTPVWLAKTDIQSLDQAKAWVRDRGWGALVINPGASDRYHNALSSGGEYNALDAMTLVESSGRMVVAGMLFVQPAMIAAAGQVSQRFAAQQVAKYKSVQPQEQANLTALLCPISYTTVDVAPEAFLLAPIMTAFGFLACLLPAVGIMIMWKLTSFSFFTQVRFRDLTLMWLALILGVALILSLYLSLALLAFRGPGYNSVALTYTPATFFKIWFTGFAVVLALSLWLFAWFLNLPPIFITLPSVFTVVPNIISCISTFELAPTLYRFMYAMPFFNGGRIVQYVVSGAYPTLGRNIGVLAGEIVLMAAALAGSVWLRQVLSLRSISDPQGWFRSSMYFQSPIPYYKTGEECTSPRSTKRSSHLLSTKNTLSVGRDSQAPEDDIIISDCNMDSTDQTIGCLGV
;
A
#
# COMPACT_ATOMS: atom_id res chain seq x y z
N MET A 1 -6.81 -13.07 41.18
CA MET A 1 -5.42 -12.90 41.64
C MET A 1 -5.17 -11.41 41.73
N GLU A 2 -5.27 -10.85 42.93
CA GLU A 2 -4.85 -9.49 43.24
C GLU A 2 -3.40 -9.50 43.73
N GLY A 3 -2.78 -8.33 43.85
CA GLY A 3 -1.52 -8.18 44.60
C GLY A 3 -0.28 -7.89 43.76
N SER A 4 -0.10 -6.63 43.36
CA SER A 4 1.13 -5.86 43.61
C SER A 4 0.98 -4.41 43.16
N TYR A 5 0.97 -3.51 44.14
CA TYR A 5 1.13 -2.06 43.98
C TYR A 5 2.26 -1.61 44.92
N ASN A 6 2.81 -0.41 44.69
CA ASN A 6 3.68 0.34 45.59
C ASN A 6 5.12 -0.19 45.82
N ALA A 7 6.07 0.36 45.06
CA ALA A 7 7.40 0.72 45.59
C ALA A 7 8.05 1.83 44.72
N LEU A 8 8.32 2.99 45.34
CA LEU A 8 9.16 4.15 44.94
C LEU A 8 8.45 5.49 45.02
N ASN A 9 8.28 5.99 46.25
CA ASN A 9 7.93 7.39 46.50
C ASN A 9 8.53 7.84 47.85
N ALA A 10 9.86 8.02 47.89
CA ALA A 10 10.59 8.42 49.09
C ALA A 10 11.97 9.03 48.76
N LEU A 11 12.04 10.36 48.65
CA LEU A 11 13.23 11.16 49.01
C LEU A 11 12.88 12.67 48.97
N SER A 12 12.65 13.24 50.15
CA SER A 12 12.40 14.66 50.36
C SER A 12 13.15 15.13 51.60
N LEU A 13 13.93 16.20 51.52
CA LEU A 13 14.42 17.04 52.63
C LEU A 13 14.83 18.42 52.05
N PRO A 14 14.98 19.51 52.85
CA PRO A 14 14.45 20.83 52.46
C PRO A 14 15.46 22.00 52.65
N GLY A 15 15.01 23.25 52.42
CA GLY A 15 15.71 24.40 53.02
C GLY A 15 15.45 25.78 52.39
N ALA A 16 14.57 26.55 53.03
CA ALA A 16 14.26 27.98 52.87
C ALA A 16 15.35 28.96 52.37
N MET A 17 14.90 30.08 51.76
CA MET A 17 15.18 31.46 52.22
C MET A 17 14.18 32.47 51.62
N ARG A 18 14.09 33.67 52.21
CA ARG A 18 13.22 34.79 51.79
C ARG A 18 13.96 35.77 50.87
N GLY A 19 13.25 36.54 50.04
CA GLY A 19 13.81 37.71 49.35
C GLY A 19 12.75 38.52 48.60
N VAL A 20 12.62 39.82 48.91
CA VAL A 20 11.67 40.75 48.26
C VAL A 20 12.44 41.71 47.36
N ASN A 21 12.01 41.89 46.10
CA ASN A 21 11.85 43.23 45.51
C ASN A 21 11.13 43.26 44.16
N LYS A 22 10.59 44.43 43.83
CA LYS A 22 10.03 44.78 42.50
C LYS A 22 11.16 44.92 41.48
N TYR A 23 10.90 44.63 40.19
CA TYR A 23 11.29 45.53 39.10
C TYR A 23 10.45 45.31 37.82
N THR A 24 10.39 46.39 37.05
CA THR A 24 9.65 46.68 35.82
C THR A 24 9.64 45.64 34.70
N THR A 25 8.50 45.59 33.99
CA THR A 25 8.35 45.12 32.60
C THR A 25 9.33 45.79 31.63
N THR A 26 10.06 45.00 30.81
CA THR A 26 10.28 45.15 29.34
C THR A 26 11.41 44.23 28.82
N THR A 27 11.19 42.90 28.73
CA THR A 27 12.25 41.95 28.27
C THR A 27 11.74 40.72 27.48
N THR A 28 10.51 40.70 26.98
CA THR A 28 9.94 39.52 26.29
C THR A 28 10.46 39.29 24.87
N THR A 29 10.83 40.33 24.12
CA THR A 29 11.30 40.21 22.72
C THR A 29 12.69 39.58 22.61
N LYS A 30 13.68 40.11 23.32
CA LYS A 30 15.06 39.57 23.31
C LYS A 30 15.16 38.12 23.80
N ALA A 31 14.24 37.69 24.66
CA ALA A 31 14.17 36.30 25.12
C ALA A 31 13.67 35.34 24.00
N ALA A 32 12.79 35.79 23.10
CA ALA A 32 12.40 35.03 21.92
C ALA A 32 13.53 35.00 20.88
N GLU A 33 14.20 36.13 20.66
CA GLU A 33 15.32 36.29 19.73
C GLU A 33 16.52 35.40 20.10
N ALA A 34 16.90 35.38 21.39
CA ALA A 34 17.93 34.47 21.90
C ALA A 34 17.55 32.99 21.75
N ARG A 35 16.26 32.63 21.97
CA ARG A 35 15.77 31.25 21.76
C ARG A 35 15.81 30.86 20.28
N ALA A 36 15.50 31.77 19.36
CA ALA A 36 15.63 31.53 17.92
C ALA A 36 17.10 31.31 17.50
N GLN A 37 18.03 32.15 17.98
CA GLN A 37 19.46 31.97 17.70
C GLN A 37 20.02 30.65 18.28
N VAL A 38 19.61 30.26 19.49
CA VAL A 38 19.98 28.96 20.08
C VAL A 38 19.37 27.80 19.28
N ALA A 39 18.13 27.91 18.81
CA ALA A 39 17.52 26.89 17.96
C ALA A 39 18.25 26.73 16.61
N ILE A 40 18.69 27.83 15.99
CA ILE A 40 19.49 27.82 14.76
C ILE A 40 20.86 27.17 15.00
N LEU A 41 21.54 27.50 16.10
CA LEU A 41 22.83 26.90 16.46
C LEU A 41 22.69 25.40 16.77
N ILE A 42 21.60 24.97 17.41
CA ILE A 42 21.31 23.55 17.64
C ILE A 42 21.00 22.83 16.31
N ALA A 43 20.26 23.46 15.40
CA ALA A 43 19.97 22.90 14.08
C ALA A 43 21.25 22.72 13.24
N ASP A 44 22.14 23.71 13.21
CA ASP A 44 23.44 23.63 12.53
C ASP A 44 24.36 22.58 13.19
N ALA A 45 24.42 22.53 14.53
CA ALA A 45 25.18 21.49 15.24
C ALA A 45 24.65 20.07 14.99
N LEU A 46 23.33 19.89 14.84
CA LEU A 46 22.72 18.62 14.48
C LEU A 46 22.94 18.27 13.00
N ALA A 47 22.90 19.25 12.10
CA ALA A 47 23.22 19.06 10.67
C ALA A 47 24.68 18.61 10.49
N ARG A 48 25.62 19.28 11.17
CA ARG A 48 27.05 18.91 11.18
C ARG A 48 27.26 17.50 11.76
N ARG A 49 26.67 17.18 12.92
CA ARG A 49 26.70 15.80 13.46
C ARG A 49 26.11 14.77 12.49
N SER A 50 25.07 15.11 11.73
CA SER A 50 24.51 14.22 10.71
C SER A 50 25.39 14.05 9.47
N MET A 51 26.31 14.98 9.19
CA MET A 51 27.34 14.81 8.16
C MET A 51 28.55 14.03 8.70
N ASP A 52 29.05 14.36 9.89
CA ASP A 52 30.17 13.65 10.52
C ASP A 52 29.86 12.16 10.74
N ALA A 53 28.63 11.83 11.16
CA ALA A 53 28.16 10.45 11.29
C ALA A 53 28.09 9.69 9.95
N LYS A 54 27.91 10.38 8.81
CA LYS A 54 28.01 9.78 7.47
C LYS A 54 29.45 9.64 7.00
N CYS A 55 30.33 10.57 7.36
CA CYS A 55 31.76 10.50 7.05
C CYS A 55 32.46 9.34 7.78
N GLN A 56 32.19 9.13 9.08
CA GLN A 56 32.88 8.07 9.85
C GLN A 56 32.59 6.64 9.36
N VAL A 57 31.44 6.40 8.71
CA VAL A 57 31.07 5.08 8.14
C VAL A 57 31.79 4.79 6.81
N MET A 58 32.32 5.80 6.11
CA MET A 58 32.95 5.64 4.79
C MET A 58 34.49 5.64 4.80
N ASN A 59 35.14 5.62 5.96
CA ASN A 59 36.60 5.54 6.10
C ASN A 59 37.18 4.14 5.78
N LYS A 60 36.83 3.57 4.61
CA LYS A 60 37.52 2.39 4.04
C LYS A 60 37.46 2.23 2.51
N CYS A 61 37.23 3.32 1.75
CA CYS A 61 37.50 3.36 0.31
C CYS A 61 38.41 4.55 -0.04
N SER A 62 39.55 4.26 -0.66
CA SER A 62 40.48 5.28 -1.18
C SER A 62 40.04 5.81 -2.54
N SER A 63 40.41 7.06 -2.83
CA SER A 63 40.45 7.69 -4.17
C SER A 63 39.17 7.68 -5.04
N SER A 64 38.56 8.87 -5.15
CA SER A 64 37.94 9.40 -6.38
C SER A 64 36.80 8.64 -7.05
N ALA A 65 35.70 8.39 -6.32
CA ALA A 65 34.39 8.08 -6.92
C ALA A 65 33.22 8.70 -6.12
N VAL A 66 33.07 10.02 -6.13
CA VAL A 66 31.88 10.68 -5.56
C VAL A 66 30.69 10.40 -6.47
N CYS A 67 29.65 9.75 -5.93
CA CYS A 67 28.49 9.31 -6.70
C CYS A 67 27.84 10.48 -7.49
N PRO A 68 27.63 10.35 -8.82
CA PRO A 68 27.02 11.41 -9.63
C PRO A 68 25.65 11.88 -9.12
N ILE A 69 24.88 10.97 -8.52
CA ILE A 69 23.55 11.25 -7.95
C ILE A 69 23.65 12.28 -6.81
N ALA A 70 24.68 12.22 -5.97
CA ALA A 70 24.89 13.18 -4.89
C ALA A 70 25.18 14.59 -5.43
N ARG A 71 26.08 14.69 -6.43
CA ARG A 71 26.36 15.98 -7.10
C ARG A 71 25.14 16.55 -7.82
N ALA A 72 24.33 15.71 -8.46
CA ALA A 72 23.10 16.15 -9.11
C ALA A 72 22.07 16.69 -8.11
N ALA A 73 21.90 16.00 -6.97
CA ALA A 73 21.02 16.45 -5.89
C ALA A 73 21.49 17.78 -5.28
N ASP A 74 22.77 17.89 -4.91
CA ASP A 74 23.35 19.12 -4.35
C ASP A 74 23.24 20.30 -5.34
N TYR A 75 23.48 20.07 -6.63
CA TYR A 75 23.39 21.11 -7.66
C TYR A 75 21.96 21.61 -7.87
N ILE A 76 20.96 20.71 -7.91
CA ILE A 76 19.54 21.08 -8.01
C ILE A 76 19.10 21.84 -6.74
N TRP A 77 19.55 21.42 -5.57
CA TRP A 77 19.26 22.10 -4.30
C TRP A 77 19.86 23.51 -4.25
N GLN A 78 21.12 23.69 -4.66
CA GLN A 78 21.75 25.01 -4.74
C GLN A 78 21.08 25.92 -5.78
N LEU A 79 20.67 25.39 -6.94
CA LEU A 79 19.89 26.14 -7.94
C LEU A 79 18.54 26.62 -7.38
N GLY A 80 17.86 25.79 -6.59
CA GLY A 80 16.63 26.16 -5.90
C GLY A 80 16.83 27.27 -4.87
N LEU A 81 17.90 27.20 -4.07
CA LEU A 81 18.26 28.24 -3.09
C LEU A 81 18.66 29.56 -3.77
N GLN A 82 19.36 29.52 -4.90
CA GLN A 82 19.77 30.71 -5.64
C GLN A 82 18.62 31.38 -6.42
N ASN A 83 17.55 30.64 -6.74
CA ASN A 83 16.35 31.16 -7.40
C ASN A 83 15.08 30.68 -6.70
N PRO A 84 14.70 31.25 -5.54
CA PRO A 84 13.50 30.82 -4.80
C PRO A 84 12.20 30.97 -5.62
N ALA A 85 12.14 31.93 -6.55
CA ALA A 85 11.02 32.10 -7.48
C ALA A 85 10.86 30.96 -8.52
N SER A 86 11.81 30.02 -8.61
CA SER A 86 11.73 28.86 -9.52
C SER A 86 10.75 27.78 -9.07
N GLY A 87 10.45 27.71 -7.77
CA GLY A 87 9.70 26.60 -7.17
C GLY A 87 10.44 25.25 -7.21
N LEU A 88 11.78 25.26 -7.23
CA LEU A 88 12.61 24.04 -7.16
C LEU A 88 12.87 23.56 -5.72
N VAL A 89 12.70 24.43 -4.72
CA VAL A 89 12.67 24.03 -3.30
C VAL A 89 11.21 23.79 -2.91
N PRO A 90 10.85 22.58 -2.41
CA PRO A 90 9.47 22.28 -2.02
C PRO A 90 9.05 23.09 -0.79
N SER A 91 7.91 23.80 -0.89
CA SER A 91 7.33 24.59 0.20
C SER A 91 6.37 23.81 1.10
N SER A 92 5.97 22.61 0.70
CA SER A 92 5.09 21.71 1.46
C SER A 92 5.57 20.26 1.36
N ASP A 93 5.14 19.41 2.30
CA ASP A 93 5.44 17.97 2.27
C ASP A 93 4.81 17.27 1.06
N TYR A 94 3.73 17.83 0.50
CA TYR A 94 3.10 17.33 -0.74
C TYR A 94 4.02 17.51 -1.96
N ASP A 95 4.75 18.64 -2.02
CA ASP A 95 5.74 18.90 -3.08
C ASP A 95 6.93 17.92 -3.01
N GLN A 96 7.33 17.51 -1.80
CA GLN A 96 8.39 16.52 -1.59
C GLN A 96 8.01 15.12 -2.13
N VAL A 97 6.75 14.70 -1.92
CA VAL A 97 6.22 13.44 -2.48
C VAL A 97 6.20 13.50 -4.02
N LEU A 98 5.82 14.64 -4.60
CA LEU A 98 5.88 14.85 -6.05
C LEU A 98 7.33 14.77 -6.57
N MET A 99 8.29 15.34 -5.84
CA MET A 99 9.71 15.30 -6.22
C MET A 99 10.28 13.88 -6.14
N LEU A 100 9.91 13.08 -5.13
CA LEU A 100 10.27 11.66 -5.05
C LEU A 100 9.72 10.86 -6.23
N HIS A 101 8.47 11.10 -6.63
CA HIS A 101 7.88 10.49 -7.83
C HIS A 101 8.62 10.90 -9.11
N PHE A 102 8.99 12.19 -9.23
CA PHE A 102 9.75 12.70 -10.37
C PHE A 102 11.16 12.07 -10.45
N VAL A 103 11.86 11.94 -9.31
CA VAL A 103 13.14 11.24 -9.22
C VAL A 103 13.01 9.76 -9.62
N GLY A 104 11.93 9.07 -9.21
CA GLY A 104 11.68 7.69 -9.62
C GLY A 104 11.45 7.52 -11.13
N VAL A 105 10.72 8.43 -11.78
CA VAL A 105 10.56 8.43 -13.25
C VAL A 105 11.89 8.77 -13.96
N TRP A 106 12.66 9.68 -13.39
CA TRP A 106 13.97 10.08 -13.92
C TRP A 106 15.00 8.94 -13.84
N THR A 107 15.06 8.21 -12.73
CA THR A 107 15.94 7.02 -12.60
C THR A 107 15.46 5.85 -13.44
N ALA A 108 14.15 5.68 -13.67
CA ALA A 108 13.64 4.61 -14.52
C ALA A 108 13.92 4.80 -16.03
N ARG A 109 13.92 6.04 -16.54
CA ARG A 109 14.07 6.31 -17.98
C ARG A 109 15.35 7.03 -18.41
N VAL A 110 15.91 7.92 -17.59
CA VAL A 110 17.10 8.73 -17.97
C VAL A 110 18.39 8.08 -17.50
N LEU A 111 18.41 7.43 -16.34
CA LEU A 111 19.60 6.76 -15.83
C LEU A 111 20.10 5.62 -16.74
N PRO A 112 19.26 4.77 -17.36
CA PRO A 112 19.73 3.75 -18.31
C PRO A 112 20.42 4.37 -19.54
N LEU A 113 19.91 5.49 -20.05
CA LEU A 113 20.52 6.20 -21.18
C LEU A 113 21.88 6.83 -20.79
N LEU A 114 21.98 7.39 -19.59
CA LEU A 114 23.22 7.97 -19.05
C LEU A 114 24.30 6.91 -18.71
N LEU A 115 23.91 5.65 -18.50
CA LEU A 115 24.82 4.56 -18.15
C LEU A 115 25.39 3.81 -19.36
N VAL A 116 24.82 3.98 -20.56
CA VAL A 116 25.28 3.28 -21.78
C VAL A 116 26.45 4.03 -22.45
N GLU A 117 26.39 5.36 -22.57
CA GLU A 117 27.49 6.16 -23.15
C GLU A 117 27.55 7.58 -22.53
N PRO A 118 28.42 7.83 -21.53
CA PRO A 118 28.45 9.09 -20.78
C PRO A 118 29.14 10.26 -21.50
N SER A 119 29.63 10.05 -22.73
CA SER A 119 30.44 11.00 -23.50
C SER A 119 29.65 11.90 -24.46
N CYS A 120 28.33 11.71 -24.61
CA CYS A 120 27.57 12.24 -25.74
C CYS A 120 26.38 13.17 -25.39
N LEU A 121 26.29 13.70 -24.16
CA LEU A 121 25.38 14.83 -23.88
C LEU A 121 26.14 16.15 -23.96
N ASP A 122 25.80 16.98 -24.95
CA ASP A 122 26.28 18.36 -25.01
C ASP A 122 25.36 19.29 -24.18
N LEU A 123 25.86 20.47 -23.83
CA LEU A 123 25.12 21.52 -23.12
C LEU A 123 23.86 21.95 -23.92
N ALA A 124 23.89 21.81 -25.25
CA ALA A 124 22.76 22.02 -26.14
C ALA A 124 21.58 21.08 -25.84
N ASP A 125 21.83 19.79 -25.57
CA ASP A 125 20.79 18.79 -25.31
C ASP A 125 20.09 19.04 -23.97
N LEU A 126 20.86 19.40 -22.94
CA LEU A 126 20.33 19.81 -21.64
C LEU A 126 19.49 21.09 -21.75
N ALA A 127 19.91 22.04 -22.58
CA ALA A 127 19.11 23.24 -22.88
C ALA A 127 17.83 22.92 -23.68
N MET A 128 17.88 21.96 -24.61
CA MET A 128 16.71 21.47 -25.34
C MET A 128 15.73 20.75 -24.40
N LEU A 129 16.22 19.89 -23.51
CA LEU A 129 15.43 19.19 -22.49
C LEU A 129 14.74 20.19 -21.54
N SER A 130 15.45 21.22 -21.09
CA SER A 130 14.90 22.31 -20.28
C SER A 130 13.76 23.04 -21.00
N LYS A 131 13.94 23.38 -22.29
CA LYS A 131 12.88 23.96 -23.12
C LYS A 131 11.68 23.01 -23.28
N CYS A 132 11.90 21.72 -23.52
CA CYS A 132 10.84 20.72 -23.60
C CYS A 132 10.02 20.61 -22.29
N ILE A 133 10.69 20.62 -21.14
CA ILE A 133 10.04 20.63 -19.81
C ILE A 133 9.18 21.91 -19.64
N GLN A 134 9.72 23.09 -19.99
CA GLN A 134 8.96 24.34 -19.92
C GLN A 134 7.75 24.36 -20.87
N VAL A 135 7.90 23.88 -22.10
CA VAL A 135 6.81 23.78 -23.09
C VAL A 135 5.73 22.80 -22.60
N ARG A 136 6.10 21.64 -22.06
CA ARG A 136 5.12 20.66 -21.52
C ARG A 136 4.41 21.21 -20.27
N ARG A 137 5.12 21.94 -19.39
CA ARG A 137 4.52 22.63 -18.22
C ARG A 137 3.57 23.76 -18.63
N ARG A 138 3.81 24.45 -19.76
CA ARG A 138 2.88 25.43 -20.35
C ARG A 138 1.66 24.77 -21.00
N SER A 139 1.86 23.71 -21.78
CA SER A 139 0.78 22.93 -22.41
C SER A 139 -0.20 22.36 -21.38
N LEU A 140 0.31 21.82 -20.26
CA LEU A 140 -0.51 21.35 -19.15
C LEU A 140 -1.32 22.46 -18.47
N LYS A 141 -0.78 23.69 -18.36
CA LYS A 141 -1.51 24.85 -17.83
C LYS A 141 -2.60 25.40 -18.76
N GLN A 142 -2.56 25.11 -20.06
CA GLN A 142 -3.55 25.61 -21.02
C GLN A 142 -4.71 24.63 -21.28
N ARG A 143 -4.63 23.38 -20.83
CA ARG A 143 -5.65 22.34 -21.07
C ARG A 143 -6.70 22.22 -19.95
N GLY A 144 -7.51 23.28 -19.78
CA GLY A 144 -8.82 23.19 -19.12
C GLY A 144 -8.84 22.99 -17.60
N PRO A 145 -10.02 22.71 -17.01
CA PRO A 145 -10.26 22.77 -15.56
C PRO A 145 -9.63 21.64 -14.74
N PHE A 146 -8.85 20.74 -15.36
CA PHE A 146 -8.20 19.58 -14.73
C PHE A 146 -7.22 19.94 -13.59
N TRP A 147 -6.86 21.22 -13.47
CA TRP A 147 -5.95 21.76 -12.46
C TRP A 147 -6.59 22.86 -11.57
N SER A 148 -7.91 23.06 -11.67
CA SER A 148 -8.64 24.14 -10.96
C SER A 148 -9.19 23.71 -9.60
N GLY A 149 -8.30 23.35 -8.67
CA GLY A 149 -8.59 23.34 -7.23
C GLY A 149 -9.54 22.26 -6.70
N GLN A 150 -10.02 21.32 -7.50
CA GLN A 150 -10.74 20.15 -6.99
C GLN A 150 -9.78 19.11 -6.39
N SER A 151 -10.17 18.54 -5.25
CA SER A 151 -9.38 17.53 -4.52
C SER A 151 -9.39 16.18 -5.25
N LEU A 152 -8.33 15.95 -6.05
CA LEU A 152 -8.04 14.65 -6.65
C LEU A 152 -7.98 13.55 -5.59
N SER A 153 -8.60 12.41 -5.85
CA SER A 153 -8.54 11.28 -4.93
C SER A 153 -7.18 10.58 -5.02
N VAL A 154 -6.70 10.02 -3.90
CA VAL A 154 -5.43 9.24 -3.87
C VAL A 154 -5.45 8.08 -4.88
N ALA A 155 -6.63 7.53 -5.16
CA ALA A 155 -6.81 6.51 -6.20
C ALA A 155 -6.49 7.04 -7.60
N GLU A 156 -6.88 8.27 -7.94
CA GLU A 156 -6.51 8.90 -9.20
C GLU A 156 -5.02 9.25 -9.24
N VAL A 157 -4.45 9.77 -8.16
CA VAL A 157 -3.02 10.11 -8.09
C VAL A 157 -2.12 8.88 -8.30
N VAL A 158 -2.52 7.69 -7.83
CA VAL A 158 -1.75 6.44 -8.01
C VAL A 158 -2.09 5.72 -9.33
N VAL A 159 -3.36 5.65 -9.71
CA VAL A 159 -3.79 4.81 -10.86
C VAL A 159 -3.79 5.59 -12.18
N ALA A 160 -4.06 6.89 -12.19
CA ALA A 160 -4.12 7.66 -13.44
C ALA A 160 -2.75 7.79 -14.12
N PRO A 161 -1.61 8.03 -13.45
CA PRO A 161 -0.30 8.06 -14.12
C PRO A 161 0.07 6.71 -14.73
N PHE A 162 -0.24 5.61 -14.05
CA PHE A 162 0.02 4.25 -14.55
C PHE A 162 -0.86 3.94 -15.78
N ALA A 163 -2.13 4.36 -15.76
CA ALA A 163 -3.04 4.25 -16.90
C ALA A 163 -2.61 5.15 -18.08
N ASP A 164 -2.24 6.41 -17.83
CA ASP A 164 -1.78 7.34 -18.88
C ASP A 164 -0.43 6.89 -19.47
N GLU A 165 0.50 6.35 -18.68
CA GLU A 165 1.78 5.84 -19.21
C GLU A 165 1.59 4.58 -20.08
N ILE A 166 0.64 3.71 -19.73
CA ILE A 166 0.20 2.62 -20.61
C ILE A 166 -0.47 3.18 -21.88
N LEU A 167 -1.42 4.11 -21.76
CA LEU A 167 -2.17 4.71 -22.86
C LEU A 167 -1.31 5.60 -23.80
N HIS A 168 -0.19 6.13 -23.34
CA HIS A 168 0.75 6.91 -24.15
C HIS A 168 1.99 6.13 -24.61
N SER A 169 2.12 4.85 -24.23
CA SER A 169 3.26 4.01 -24.63
C SER A 169 3.29 3.69 -26.14
N GLY A 170 2.16 3.80 -26.85
CA GLY A 170 2.01 3.43 -28.26
C GLY A 170 2.06 1.93 -28.54
N LEU A 171 2.45 1.11 -27.56
CA LEU A 171 2.59 -0.35 -27.65
C LEU A 171 1.26 -1.10 -27.39
N ILE A 172 0.12 -0.45 -27.62
CA ILE A 172 -1.21 -0.98 -27.31
C ILE A 172 -1.63 -1.96 -28.42
N PRO A 173 -1.83 -3.27 -28.15
CA PRO A 173 -2.47 -4.17 -29.09
C PRO A 173 -3.98 -3.90 -29.09
N ASP A 174 -4.66 -4.14 -30.22
CA ASP A 174 -6.14 -4.14 -30.34
C ASP A 174 -6.82 -5.32 -29.58
N SER A 175 -6.25 -5.76 -28.45
CA SER A 175 -6.83 -6.82 -27.64
C SER A 175 -8.01 -6.30 -26.81
N ARG A 176 -9.11 -7.06 -26.84
CA ARG A 176 -10.36 -6.73 -26.13
C ARG A 176 -10.19 -6.62 -24.61
N GLU A 177 -9.08 -7.14 -24.08
CA GLU A 177 -8.69 -7.07 -22.67
C GLU A 177 -8.38 -5.64 -22.21
N PHE A 178 -7.71 -4.83 -23.03
CA PHE A 178 -7.49 -3.41 -22.73
C PHE A 178 -8.79 -2.61 -22.76
N GLY A 179 -9.76 -3.00 -23.61
CA GLY A 179 -11.12 -2.45 -23.58
C GLY A 179 -11.83 -2.72 -22.26
N ALA A 180 -11.71 -3.94 -21.72
CA ALA A 180 -12.26 -4.29 -20.41
C ALA A 180 -11.56 -3.53 -19.26
N LEU A 181 -10.22 -3.42 -19.29
CA LEU A 181 -9.46 -2.63 -18.31
C LEU A 181 -9.84 -1.15 -18.37
N ALA A 182 -9.95 -0.55 -19.56
CA ALA A 182 -10.32 0.85 -19.74
C ALA A 182 -11.77 1.13 -19.30
N ALA A 183 -12.72 0.25 -19.63
CA ALA A 183 -14.11 0.36 -19.16
C ALA A 183 -14.21 0.22 -17.63
N TRP A 184 -13.43 -0.69 -17.03
CA TRP A 184 -13.37 -0.85 -15.58
C TRP A 184 -12.71 0.36 -14.89
N LEU A 185 -11.62 0.90 -15.45
CA LEU A 185 -11.00 2.14 -14.99
C LEU A 185 -11.95 3.34 -15.13
N ALA A 186 -12.76 3.42 -16.19
CA ALA A 186 -13.80 4.44 -16.33
C ALA A 186 -14.91 4.28 -15.28
N ALA A 187 -15.32 3.06 -14.95
CA ALA A 187 -16.26 2.79 -13.86
C ALA A 187 -15.67 3.14 -12.48
N VAL A 188 -14.37 2.95 -12.25
CA VAL A 188 -13.67 3.44 -11.05
C VAL A 188 -13.57 4.97 -11.05
N ARG A 189 -13.37 5.60 -12.23
CA ARG A 189 -13.32 7.06 -12.40
C ARG A 189 -14.70 7.73 -12.27
N ALA A 190 -15.80 6.97 -12.36
CA ALA A 190 -17.14 7.39 -11.95
C ALA A 190 -17.32 7.52 -10.41
N SER A 191 -16.21 7.60 -9.66
CA SER A 191 -16.16 7.86 -8.21
C SER A 191 -16.63 9.24 -7.68
N PRO A 192 -17.09 10.28 -8.43
CA PRO A 192 -17.84 11.40 -7.82
C PRO A 192 -19.01 10.97 -6.92
N LEU A 193 -19.55 9.75 -7.06
CA LEU A 193 -20.50 9.17 -6.11
C LEU A 193 -19.98 9.05 -4.66
N ARG A 194 -18.65 9.04 -4.42
CA ARG A 194 -18.07 8.93 -3.08
C ARG A 194 -18.37 10.12 -2.18
N SER A 195 -18.53 11.33 -2.75
CA SER A 195 -18.99 12.47 -1.95
C SER A 195 -20.47 12.29 -1.59
N SER A 196 -21.31 11.84 -2.52
CA SER A 196 -22.76 11.66 -2.31
C SER A 196 -23.17 10.55 -1.31
N LEU A 197 -22.21 9.85 -0.71
CA LEU A 197 -22.40 8.82 0.32
C LEU A 197 -21.70 9.17 1.65
N ALA A 198 -21.24 10.42 1.82
CA ALA A 198 -20.64 10.89 3.06
C ALA A 198 -21.62 10.83 4.24
N ASN A 199 -22.93 10.92 3.96
CA ASN A 199 -24.02 10.69 4.92
C ASN A 199 -24.07 9.28 5.53
N ASN A 200 -23.32 8.29 5.01
CA ASN A 200 -23.15 6.99 5.70
C ASN A 200 -22.21 7.08 6.92
N ILE A 201 -21.42 8.16 7.06
CA ILE A 201 -20.57 8.40 8.22
C ILE A 201 -21.41 9.07 9.30
N ASN A 202 -21.52 8.42 10.46
CA ASN A 202 -22.11 9.00 11.66
C ASN A 202 -21.03 9.66 12.53
N ILE A 203 -21.21 10.95 12.83
CA ILE A 203 -20.44 11.71 13.82
C ILE A 203 -21.39 12.00 14.99
N HIS A 204 -20.90 11.87 16.22
CA HIS A 204 -21.76 11.97 17.39
C HIS A 204 -21.59 13.29 18.14
N VAL A 205 -22.68 13.82 18.71
CA VAL A 205 -22.62 14.87 19.74
C VAL A 205 -22.90 14.25 21.10
N ILE A 206 -21.99 14.51 22.05
CA ILE A 206 -22.03 14.02 23.43
C ILE A 206 -22.06 15.23 24.34
N ASP A 207 -23.19 15.46 25.01
CA ASP A 207 -23.35 16.54 25.97
C ASP A 207 -23.04 16.03 27.38
N LEU A 208 -21.89 16.45 27.94
CA LEU A 208 -21.52 16.23 29.35
C LEU A 208 -21.74 17.49 30.20
N ASP A 209 -22.15 18.60 29.59
CA ASP A 209 -22.43 19.86 30.26
C ASP A 209 -23.82 19.86 30.87
N HIS A 210 -24.81 19.30 30.14
CA HIS A 210 -26.24 19.26 30.48
C HIS A 210 -26.90 20.64 30.73
N GLY A 211 -26.13 21.72 30.62
CA GLY A 211 -26.56 23.09 30.83
C GLY A 211 -27.02 23.77 29.55
N PHE A 212 -27.07 25.11 29.60
CA PHE A 212 -27.56 25.90 28.48
C PHE A 212 -26.60 25.91 27.27
N ILE A 213 -25.29 25.71 27.47
CA ILE A 213 -24.35 25.48 26.36
C ILE A 213 -24.63 24.10 25.76
N GLY A 214 -24.61 23.05 26.58
CA GLY A 214 -24.93 21.67 26.22
C GLY A 214 -26.14 21.54 25.29
N ALA A 215 -27.30 22.00 25.75
CA ALA A 215 -28.56 21.91 25.03
C ALA A 215 -28.61 22.76 23.74
N ASN A 216 -27.95 23.92 23.70
CA ASN A 216 -27.97 24.80 22.52
C ASN A 216 -26.99 24.32 21.44
N VAL A 217 -25.76 23.95 21.82
CA VAL A 217 -24.76 23.38 20.88
C VAL A 217 -25.28 22.08 20.29
N THR A 218 -25.87 21.20 21.12
CA THR A 218 -26.50 19.95 20.66
C THR A 218 -27.62 20.22 19.66
N ARG A 219 -28.54 21.15 19.95
CA ARG A 219 -29.58 21.55 18.98
C ARG A 219 -28.98 22.09 17.68
N MET A 220 -28.04 23.03 17.75
CA MET A 220 -27.43 23.64 16.55
C MET A 220 -26.72 22.63 15.65
N LEU A 221 -26.17 21.54 16.21
CA LEU A 221 -25.54 20.45 15.46
C LEU A 221 -26.58 19.51 14.83
N LEU A 222 -27.66 19.18 15.53
CA LEU A 222 -28.75 18.36 15.01
C LEU A 222 -29.57 19.11 13.94
N ASP A 223 -29.62 20.44 14.01
CA ASP A 223 -30.20 21.32 12.98
C ASP A 223 -29.34 21.40 11.70
N VAL A 224 -28.09 20.88 11.70
CA VAL A 224 -27.25 20.77 10.48
C VAL A 224 -27.84 19.68 9.58
N HIS A 225 -28.57 20.11 8.56
CA HIS A 225 -29.22 19.20 7.62
C HIS A 225 -28.19 18.33 6.91
N ALA A 226 -28.34 17.02 7.01
CA ALA A 226 -27.48 16.06 6.34
C ALA A 226 -27.63 16.16 4.81
N THR A 227 -26.64 16.75 4.15
CA THR A 227 -26.49 16.66 2.70
C THR A 227 -25.86 15.32 2.32
N PRO A 228 -26.04 14.82 1.08
CA PRO A 228 -25.33 13.62 0.61
C PRO A 228 -23.81 13.73 0.80
N SER A 229 -23.28 14.96 0.67
CA SER A 229 -21.87 15.36 0.81
C SER A 229 -21.36 15.56 2.24
N THR A 230 -22.17 15.38 3.29
CA THR A 230 -21.75 15.60 4.69
C THR A 230 -22.09 14.42 5.60
N PRO A 231 -21.24 14.09 6.57
CA PRO A 231 -21.57 13.15 7.65
C PRO A 231 -22.86 13.54 8.41
N VAL A 232 -23.55 12.54 8.94
CA VAL A 232 -24.77 12.71 9.76
C VAL A 232 -24.39 12.94 11.22
N TRP A 233 -25.01 13.94 11.86
CA TRP A 233 -24.84 14.24 13.28
C TRP A 233 -25.90 13.51 14.12
N LEU A 234 -25.46 12.73 15.11
CA LEU A 234 -26.34 11.94 15.98
C LEU A 234 -26.06 12.21 17.47
N ALA A 235 -27.10 12.52 18.25
CA ALA A 235 -26.96 12.65 19.71
C ALA A 235 -26.61 11.31 20.37
N LYS A 236 -25.81 11.36 21.44
CA LYS A 236 -25.31 10.17 22.16
C LYS A 236 -25.27 10.44 23.66
N THR A 237 -26.23 9.88 24.39
CA THR A 237 -26.57 10.25 25.79
C THR A 237 -26.22 9.19 26.84
N ASP A 238 -25.69 8.04 26.42
CA ASP A 238 -25.25 6.92 27.26
C ASP A 238 -23.79 7.03 27.72
N ILE A 239 -23.15 8.19 27.49
CA ILE A 239 -21.74 8.48 27.79
C ILE A 239 -21.71 9.62 28.82
N GLN A 240 -21.08 9.40 29.97
CA GLN A 240 -21.08 10.31 31.12
C GLN A 240 -19.71 10.93 31.41
N SER A 241 -18.65 10.55 30.70
CA SER A 241 -17.33 11.18 30.86
C SER A 241 -16.57 11.31 29.54
N LEU A 242 -15.63 12.26 29.51
CA LEU A 242 -14.77 12.50 28.34
C LEU A 242 -13.92 11.27 28.01
N ASP A 243 -13.50 10.48 28.99
CA ASP A 243 -12.70 9.28 28.75
C ASP A 243 -13.55 8.08 28.28
N GLN A 244 -14.82 7.99 28.70
CA GLN A 244 -15.79 7.10 28.05
C GLN A 244 -16.03 7.50 26.60
N ALA A 245 -16.13 8.81 26.30
CA ALA A 245 -16.25 9.30 24.93
C ALA A 245 -15.03 8.94 24.08
N LYS A 246 -13.80 9.13 24.60
CA LYS A 246 -12.56 8.72 23.93
C LYS A 246 -12.50 7.23 23.64
N ALA A 247 -12.81 6.39 24.63
CA ALA A 247 -12.84 4.93 24.44
C ALA A 247 -13.91 4.52 23.41
N TRP A 248 -15.10 5.13 23.46
CA TRP A 248 -16.17 4.86 22.50
C TRP A 248 -15.81 5.26 21.06
N VAL A 249 -15.17 6.43 20.87
CA VAL A 249 -14.70 6.86 19.54
C VAL A 249 -13.62 5.92 19.00
N ARG A 250 -12.63 5.53 19.82
CA ARG A 250 -11.57 4.58 19.45
C ARG A 250 -12.12 3.22 19.01
N ASP A 251 -13.13 2.71 19.73
CA ASP A 251 -13.60 1.34 19.55
C ASP A 251 -14.74 1.23 18.52
N ARG A 252 -15.55 2.28 18.32
CA ARG A 252 -16.78 2.22 17.49
C ARG A 252 -17.08 3.46 16.65
N GLY A 253 -16.62 4.64 17.06
CA GLY A 253 -16.91 5.90 16.38
C GLY A 253 -16.07 6.16 15.12
N TRP A 254 -16.40 7.25 14.43
CA TRP A 254 -15.52 7.93 13.47
C TRP A 254 -14.93 9.20 14.10
N GLY A 255 -15.80 9.99 14.73
CA GLY A 255 -15.45 11.08 15.63
C GLY A 255 -16.68 11.49 16.46
N ALA A 256 -16.46 12.33 17.46
CA ALA A 256 -17.51 12.95 18.26
C ALA A 256 -17.13 14.37 18.69
N LEU A 257 -18.11 15.27 18.72
CA LEU A 257 -18.00 16.55 19.40
C LEU A 257 -18.51 16.36 20.83
N VAL A 258 -17.60 16.44 21.81
CA VAL A 258 -17.92 16.34 23.23
C VAL A 258 -18.02 17.76 23.80
N ILE A 259 -19.13 18.06 24.44
CA ILE A 259 -19.31 19.31 25.20
C ILE A 259 -18.83 19.02 26.62
N ASN A 260 -17.83 19.77 27.10
CA ASN A 260 -17.13 19.45 28.34
C ASN A 260 -17.97 19.84 29.57
N PRO A 261 -17.92 19.07 30.67
CA PRO A 261 -18.76 19.31 31.85
C PRO A 261 -18.52 20.69 32.48
N GLY A 262 -19.59 21.35 32.93
CA GLY A 262 -19.57 22.66 33.58
C GLY A 262 -19.11 23.81 32.68
N ALA A 263 -19.17 23.66 31.35
CA ALA A 263 -18.89 24.74 30.41
C ALA A 263 -19.90 25.89 30.59
N SER A 264 -21.17 25.56 30.81
CA SER A 264 -22.24 26.51 31.15
C SER A 264 -21.93 27.31 32.41
N ASP A 265 -21.45 26.66 33.47
CA ASP A 265 -21.15 27.30 34.75
C ASP A 265 -19.91 28.20 34.64
N ARG A 266 -18.84 27.71 34.01
CA ARG A 266 -17.63 28.51 33.70
C ARG A 266 -18.01 29.77 32.92
N TYR A 267 -18.88 29.64 31.93
CA TYR A 267 -19.35 30.75 31.11
C TYR A 267 -20.21 31.74 31.87
N HIS A 268 -21.21 31.26 32.63
CA HIS A 268 -22.10 32.12 33.41
C HIS A 268 -21.31 32.92 34.46
N ASN A 269 -20.41 32.25 35.19
CA ASN A 269 -19.52 32.89 36.15
C ASN A 269 -18.65 33.98 35.48
N ALA A 270 -18.07 33.71 34.31
CA ALA A 270 -17.27 34.70 33.57
C ALA A 270 -18.07 35.94 33.14
N LEU A 271 -19.35 35.80 32.83
CA LEU A 271 -20.24 36.95 32.58
C LEU A 271 -20.64 37.68 33.87
N SER A 272 -20.89 36.97 34.97
CA SER A 272 -21.43 37.57 36.19
C SER A 272 -20.38 38.17 37.14
N SER A 273 -19.14 37.67 37.13
CA SER A 273 -18.08 38.10 38.07
C SER A 273 -16.76 38.52 37.40
N GLY A 274 -16.67 38.45 36.07
CA GLY A 274 -15.48 38.86 35.32
C GLY A 274 -14.28 37.91 35.42
N GLY A 275 -14.46 36.73 36.03
CA GLY A 275 -13.40 35.73 36.17
C GLY A 275 -12.78 35.30 34.84
N GLU A 276 -11.53 34.81 34.89
CA GLU A 276 -10.82 34.32 33.71
C GLU A 276 -11.59 33.18 33.02
N TYR A 277 -11.66 33.23 31.69
CA TYR A 277 -12.43 32.28 30.88
C TYR A 277 -11.63 31.77 29.69
N ASN A 278 -11.50 30.44 29.60
CA ASN A 278 -10.90 29.77 28.46
C ASN A 278 -11.99 29.10 27.61
N ALA A 279 -12.25 29.66 26.44
CA ALA A 279 -13.24 29.13 25.49
C ALA A 279 -12.86 27.74 24.93
N LEU A 280 -11.58 27.38 24.92
CA LEU A 280 -11.10 26.08 24.42
C LEU A 280 -11.58 24.91 25.30
N ASP A 281 -11.83 25.16 26.58
CA ASP A 281 -12.29 24.15 27.55
C ASP A 281 -13.80 23.90 27.49
N ALA A 282 -14.51 24.52 26.54
CA ALA A 282 -15.95 24.33 26.34
C ALA A 282 -16.27 23.05 25.53
N MET A 283 -15.47 22.74 24.50
CA MET A 283 -15.70 21.59 23.60
C MET A 283 -14.41 20.84 23.29
N THR A 284 -14.52 19.54 23.07
CA THR A 284 -13.43 18.66 22.62
C THR A 284 -13.90 17.87 21.40
N LEU A 285 -13.25 18.08 20.25
CA LEU A 285 -13.38 17.23 19.07
C LEU A 285 -12.54 15.97 19.30
N VAL A 286 -13.20 14.84 19.45
CA VAL A 286 -12.58 13.54 19.71
C VAL A 286 -12.63 12.73 18.42
N GLU A 287 -11.48 12.42 17.83
CA GLU A 287 -11.40 11.76 16.52
C GLU A 287 -10.54 10.49 16.54
N SER A 288 -10.70 9.62 15.53
CA SER A 288 -9.89 8.40 15.39
C SER A 288 -9.37 8.27 13.95
N SER A 289 -8.24 8.91 13.67
CA SER A 289 -7.62 8.88 12.34
C SER A 289 -7.20 7.46 11.93
N GLY A 290 -6.62 6.71 12.87
CA GLY A 290 -6.19 5.32 12.73
C GLY A 290 -7.29 4.33 12.31
N ARG A 291 -8.59 4.69 12.43
CA ARG A 291 -9.69 3.88 11.87
C ARG A 291 -9.64 3.83 10.35
N MET A 292 -9.40 4.93 9.65
CA MET A 292 -9.12 4.96 8.20
C MET A 292 -8.75 6.39 7.76
N VAL A 293 -7.44 6.63 7.64
CA VAL A 293 -6.79 7.88 7.19
C VAL A 293 -7.56 8.64 6.11
N VAL A 294 -7.83 7.97 4.99
CA VAL A 294 -8.46 8.59 3.80
C VAL A 294 -9.89 9.06 4.07
N ALA A 295 -10.62 8.43 5.02
CA ALA A 295 -11.92 8.94 5.45
C ALA A 295 -11.80 10.03 6.51
N GLY A 296 -10.89 9.86 7.48
CA GLY A 296 -10.63 10.84 8.53
C GLY A 296 -10.29 12.21 7.94
N MET A 297 -9.24 12.26 7.10
CA MET A 297 -8.72 13.48 6.49
C MET A 297 -9.69 14.14 5.49
N LEU A 298 -10.44 13.37 4.69
CA LEU A 298 -11.28 13.92 3.62
C LEU A 298 -12.72 14.25 4.05
N PHE A 299 -13.26 13.58 5.07
CA PHE A 299 -14.67 13.70 5.44
C PHE A 299 -14.90 13.98 6.93
N VAL A 300 -14.23 13.28 7.84
CA VAL A 300 -14.56 13.37 9.28
C VAL A 300 -13.99 14.64 9.91
N GLN A 301 -12.68 14.84 9.81
CA GLN A 301 -11.98 15.99 10.40
C GLN A 301 -12.46 17.34 9.80
N PRO A 302 -12.62 17.49 8.46
CA PRO A 302 -13.15 18.73 7.90
C PRO A 302 -14.59 19.02 8.33
N ALA A 303 -15.45 17.99 8.45
CA ALA A 303 -16.84 18.17 8.88
C ALA A 303 -16.94 18.58 10.35
N MET A 304 -16.12 17.99 11.25
CA MET A 304 -16.10 18.39 12.66
C MET A 304 -15.58 19.82 12.85
N ILE A 305 -14.50 20.20 12.17
CA ILE A 305 -13.95 21.56 12.21
C ILE A 305 -14.96 22.58 11.66
N ALA A 306 -15.59 22.30 10.51
CA ALA A 306 -16.58 23.18 9.91
C ALA A 306 -17.84 23.35 10.79
N ALA A 307 -18.35 22.26 11.36
CA ALA A 307 -19.50 22.30 12.27
C ALA A 307 -19.18 23.03 13.57
N ALA A 308 -18.04 22.74 14.21
CA ALA A 308 -17.62 23.43 15.43
C ALA A 308 -17.44 24.94 15.20
N GLY A 309 -16.79 25.33 14.10
CA GLY A 309 -16.65 26.74 13.72
C GLY A 309 -18.00 27.43 13.45
N GLN A 310 -18.91 26.78 12.73
CA GLN A 310 -20.25 27.31 12.46
C GLN A 310 -21.07 27.47 13.76
N VAL A 311 -20.99 26.51 14.67
CA VAL A 311 -21.70 26.54 15.96
C VAL A 311 -21.11 27.61 16.88
N SER A 312 -19.78 27.71 17.00
CA SER A 312 -19.12 28.80 17.75
C SER A 312 -19.56 30.18 17.25
N GLN A 313 -19.59 30.42 15.93
CA GLN A 313 -20.02 31.69 15.36
C GLN A 313 -21.52 31.98 15.59
N ARG A 314 -22.39 30.99 15.39
CA ARG A 314 -23.85 31.12 15.65
C ARG A 314 -24.14 31.37 17.12
N PHE A 315 -23.46 30.66 18.03
CA PHE A 315 -23.61 30.83 19.46
C PHE A 315 -23.11 32.21 19.91
N ALA A 316 -21.94 32.66 19.44
CA ALA A 316 -21.43 34.02 19.68
C ALA A 316 -22.42 35.11 19.26
N ALA A 317 -22.95 35.03 18.05
CA ALA A 317 -23.96 35.99 17.57
C ALA A 317 -25.21 36.00 18.46
N GLN A 318 -25.69 34.84 18.90
CA GLN A 318 -26.84 34.74 19.82
C GLN A 318 -26.56 35.30 21.21
N GLN A 319 -25.38 35.06 21.80
CA GLN A 319 -25.06 35.59 23.13
C GLN A 319 -24.83 37.10 23.09
N VAL A 320 -24.16 37.64 22.06
CA VAL A 320 -24.01 39.09 21.87
C VAL A 320 -25.37 39.77 21.67
N ALA A 321 -26.30 39.14 20.95
CA ALA A 321 -27.67 39.66 20.80
C ALA A 321 -28.43 39.66 22.15
N LYS A 322 -28.37 38.56 22.91
CA LYS A 322 -28.99 38.46 24.25
C LYS A 322 -28.40 39.46 25.23
N TYR A 323 -27.08 39.59 25.28
CA TYR A 323 -26.38 40.52 26.17
C TYR A 323 -26.75 41.99 25.88
N LYS A 324 -27.00 42.35 24.62
CA LYS A 324 -27.52 43.68 24.26
C LYS A 324 -28.97 43.94 24.69
N SER A 325 -29.76 42.90 24.95
CA SER A 325 -31.15 43.01 25.42
C SER A 325 -31.29 43.02 26.95
N VAL A 326 -30.23 42.64 27.67
CA VAL A 326 -30.12 42.72 29.13
C VAL A 326 -29.31 43.96 29.48
N GLN A 327 -29.60 44.58 30.62
CA GLN A 327 -28.83 45.75 31.07
C GLN A 327 -27.39 45.30 31.38
N PRO A 328 -26.35 45.92 30.76
CA PRO A 328 -24.99 45.36 30.79
C PRO A 328 -24.39 45.41 32.19
N GLN A 329 -23.85 44.29 32.66
CA GLN A 329 -23.11 44.22 33.93
C GLN A 329 -21.70 44.76 33.71
N GLU A 330 -21.26 45.69 34.56
CA GLU A 330 -19.96 46.38 34.44
C GLU A 330 -18.74 45.45 34.58
N GLN A 331 -18.94 44.22 35.07
CA GLN A 331 -17.90 43.24 35.36
C GLN A 331 -17.81 42.09 34.34
N ALA A 332 -18.61 42.07 33.26
CA ALA A 332 -18.64 40.92 32.34
C ALA A 332 -17.32 40.72 31.56
N ASN A 333 -16.80 39.49 31.55
CA ASN A 333 -15.59 39.18 30.79
C ASN A 333 -15.84 39.25 29.27
N LEU A 334 -15.20 40.24 28.62
CA LEU A 334 -15.34 40.50 27.18
C LEU A 334 -14.91 39.30 26.32
N THR A 335 -13.93 38.51 26.75
CA THR A 335 -13.49 37.30 26.03
C THR A 335 -14.59 36.25 26.01
N ALA A 336 -15.31 36.05 27.12
CA ALA A 336 -16.47 35.17 27.16
C ALA A 336 -17.61 35.71 26.28
N LEU A 337 -17.86 37.02 26.29
CA LEU A 337 -18.92 37.61 25.46
C LEU A 337 -18.64 37.48 23.94
N LEU A 338 -17.39 37.66 23.50
CA LEU A 338 -17.01 37.62 22.08
C LEU A 338 -16.69 36.20 21.57
N CYS A 339 -16.09 35.36 22.41
CA CYS A 339 -15.73 33.97 22.10
C CYS A 339 -16.29 33.03 23.19
N PRO A 340 -17.62 32.84 23.23
CA PRO A 340 -18.28 32.08 24.30
C PRO A 340 -17.97 30.58 24.29
N ILE A 341 -17.65 30.00 23.13
CA ILE A 341 -17.27 28.60 22.99
C ILE A 341 -16.22 28.46 21.87
N SER A 342 -15.20 27.66 22.14
CA SER A 342 -14.22 27.18 21.17
C SER A 342 -13.98 25.68 21.43
N TYR A 343 -13.03 25.07 20.72
CA TYR A 343 -12.77 23.64 20.82
C TYR A 343 -11.28 23.29 20.89
N THR A 344 -10.99 22.18 21.56
CA THR A 344 -9.72 21.44 21.44
C THR A 344 -9.90 20.23 20.52
N THR A 345 -8.82 19.71 19.95
CA THR A 345 -8.81 18.50 19.11
C THR A 345 -7.99 17.40 19.77
N VAL A 346 -8.55 16.20 19.92
CA VAL A 346 -7.92 15.04 20.54
C VAL A 346 -8.14 13.81 19.66
N ASP A 347 -7.06 13.35 19.02
CA ASP A 347 -7.06 12.05 18.36
C ASP A 347 -6.80 10.93 19.39
N VAL A 348 -7.70 9.95 19.46
CA VAL A 348 -7.65 8.85 20.44
C VAL A 348 -6.95 7.60 19.91
N ALA A 349 -6.66 7.56 18.62
CA ALA A 349 -5.87 6.53 17.98
C ALA A 349 -5.13 7.11 16.77
N PRO A 350 -4.15 8.00 17.02
CA PRO A 350 -3.43 8.68 15.96
C PRO A 350 -2.69 7.70 15.06
N GLU A 351 -2.72 7.99 13.76
CA GLU A 351 -1.88 7.34 12.78
C GLU A 351 -0.41 7.40 13.20
N ALA A 352 0.24 6.24 13.30
CA ALA A 352 1.69 6.19 13.55
C ALA A 352 2.51 6.88 12.45
N PHE A 353 1.94 7.00 11.23
CA PHE A 353 2.39 7.85 10.13
C PHE A 353 1.33 7.95 9.01
N LEU A 354 1.24 9.11 8.35
CA LEU A 354 0.26 9.44 7.29
C LEU A 354 0.22 8.48 6.09
N LEU A 355 1.33 7.79 5.81
CA LEU A 355 1.42 6.86 4.67
C LEU A 355 1.00 5.41 5.04
N ALA A 356 0.49 5.15 6.25
CA ALA A 356 0.25 3.78 6.73
C ALA A 356 -0.65 2.90 5.82
N PRO A 357 -1.79 3.37 5.27
CA PRO A 357 -2.58 2.56 4.34
C PRO A 357 -1.86 2.35 3.00
N ILE A 358 -1.15 3.37 2.53
CA ILE A 358 -0.41 3.36 1.27
C ILE A 358 0.73 2.34 1.37
N MET A 359 1.53 2.37 2.44
CA MET A 359 2.59 1.39 2.68
C MET A 359 2.06 -0.03 2.93
N THR A 360 0.86 -0.18 3.51
CA THR A 360 0.25 -1.51 3.67
C THR A 360 -0.20 -2.08 2.32
N ALA A 361 -0.93 -1.29 1.52
CA ALA A 361 -1.38 -1.68 0.18
C ALA A 361 -0.21 -1.92 -0.80
N PHE A 362 0.75 -1.00 -0.83
CA PHE A 362 1.97 -1.08 -1.64
C PHE A 362 2.87 -2.22 -1.17
N GLY A 363 2.97 -2.45 0.14
CA GLY A 363 3.75 -3.54 0.72
C GLY A 363 3.22 -4.92 0.31
N PHE A 364 1.90 -5.15 0.40
CA PHE A 364 1.30 -6.38 -0.11
C PHE A 364 1.47 -6.52 -1.63
N LEU A 365 1.36 -5.42 -2.40
CA LEU A 365 1.61 -5.43 -3.85
C LEU A 365 3.07 -5.77 -4.19
N ALA A 366 4.03 -5.22 -3.46
CA ALA A 366 5.46 -5.48 -3.61
C ALA A 366 5.84 -6.94 -3.28
N CYS A 367 5.07 -7.62 -2.43
CA CYS A 367 5.16 -9.08 -2.27
C CYS A 367 4.50 -9.83 -3.44
N LEU A 368 3.37 -9.35 -3.94
CA LEU A 368 2.56 -10.07 -4.92
C LEU A 368 3.20 -10.11 -6.32
N LEU A 369 3.88 -9.03 -6.73
CA LEU A 369 4.60 -8.94 -8.01
C LEU A 369 5.68 -10.04 -8.21
N PRO A 370 6.66 -10.22 -7.31
CA PRO A 370 7.64 -11.30 -7.44
C PRO A 370 7.01 -12.69 -7.29
N ALA A 371 5.98 -12.84 -6.45
CA ALA A 371 5.24 -14.11 -6.33
C ALA A 371 4.62 -14.53 -7.68
N VAL A 372 3.98 -13.59 -8.40
CA VAL A 372 3.45 -13.82 -9.76
C VAL A 372 4.56 -14.21 -10.74
N GLY A 373 5.72 -13.54 -10.71
CA GLY A 373 6.86 -13.89 -11.57
C GLY A 373 7.36 -15.33 -11.34
N ILE A 374 7.51 -15.72 -10.08
CA ILE A 374 7.91 -17.08 -9.67
C ILE A 374 6.86 -18.12 -10.14
N MET A 375 5.57 -17.83 -9.97
CA MET A 375 4.47 -18.70 -10.41
C MET A 375 4.42 -18.91 -11.91
N ILE A 376 4.73 -17.88 -12.71
CA ILE A 376 4.81 -18.00 -14.18
C ILE A 376 5.96 -18.94 -14.56
N MET A 377 7.13 -18.81 -13.93
CA MET A 377 8.26 -19.72 -14.14
C MET A 377 7.92 -21.16 -13.76
N TRP A 378 7.33 -21.38 -12.58
CA TRP A 378 6.87 -22.70 -12.13
C TRP A 378 5.85 -23.32 -13.08
N LYS A 379 4.89 -22.54 -13.59
CA LYS A 379 3.93 -23.01 -14.59
C LYS A 379 4.64 -23.52 -15.84
N LEU A 380 5.61 -22.77 -16.37
CA LEU A 380 6.34 -23.13 -17.58
C LEU A 380 7.20 -24.40 -17.41
N THR A 381 7.72 -24.67 -16.22
CA THR A 381 8.47 -25.91 -15.91
C THR A 381 7.59 -27.07 -15.42
N SER A 382 6.32 -26.83 -15.08
CA SER A 382 5.47 -27.80 -14.37
C SER A 382 5.11 -29.07 -15.14
N PHE A 383 5.16 -29.07 -16.48
CA PHE A 383 4.55 -30.14 -17.30
C PHE A 383 5.06 -31.54 -16.97
N SER A 384 6.38 -31.73 -16.87
CA SER A 384 7.00 -33.04 -16.60
C SER A 384 6.51 -33.65 -15.27
N PHE A 385 6.21 -32.82 -14.27
CA PHE A 385 5.69 -33.28 -12.98
C PHE A 385 4.26 -33.81 -13.08
N PHE A 386 3.40 -33.22 -13.92
CA PHE A 386 2.01 -33.67 -14.11
C PHE A 386 1.90 -35.08 -14.73
N THR A 387 2.89 -35.49 -15.52
CA THR A 387 2.94 -36.83 -16.14
C THR A 387 3.62 -37.89 -15.26
N GLN A 388 4.49 -37.50 -14.32
CA GLN A 388 5.32 -38.44 -13.54
C GLN A 388 4.93 -38.55 -12.07
N VAL A 389 4.34 -37.51 -11.47
CA VAL A 389 4.11 -37.42 -10.01
C VAL A 389 2.64 -37.68 -9.67
N ARG A 390 2.39 -38.39 -8.56
CA ARG A 390 1.02 -38.67 -8.07
C ARG A 390 0.34 -37.38 -7.57
N PHE A 391 -0.97 -37.26 -7.84
CA PHE A 391 -1.80 -36.11 -7.48
C PHE A 391 -1.58 -35.55 -6.07
N ARG A 392 -1.61 -36.42 -5.05
CA ARG A 392 -1.42 -36.05 -3.63
C ARG A 392 -0.08 -35.36 -3.42
N ASP A 393 0.98 -35.96 -3.93
CA ASP A 393 2.36 -35.55 -3.68
C ASP A 393 2.66 -34.25 -4.45
N LEU A 394 2.11 -34.13 -5.67
CA LEU A 394 2.15 -32.91 -6.48
C LEU A 394 1.40 -31.73 -5.82
N THR A 395 0.23 -32.00 -5.22
CA THR A 395 -0.56 -30.97 -4.51
C THR A 395 0.14 -30.49 -3.25
N LEU A 396 0.73 -31.40 -2.47
CA LEU A 396 1.53 -31.06 -1.29
C LEU A 396 2.80 -30.28 -1.66
N MET A 397 3.47 -30.64 -2.77
CA MET A 397 4.63 -29.91 -3.30
C MET A 397 4.28 -28.46 -3.63
N TRP A 398 3.22 -28.21 -4.41
CA TRP A 398 2.82 -26.84 -4.77
C TRP A 398 2.37 -26.02 -3.56
N LEU A 399 1.64 -26.63 -2.62
CA LEU A 399 1.24 -25.98 -1.37
C LEU A 399 2.48 -25.58 -0.55
N ALA A 400 3.46 -26.46 -0.38
CA ALA A 400 4.69 -26.20 0.37
C ALA A 400 5.57 -25.12 -0.30
N LEU A 401 5.71 -25.15 -1.63
CA LEU A 401 6.46 -24.14 -2.39
C LEU A 401 5.84 -22.74 -2.24
N ILE A 402 4.51 -22.63 -2.36
CA ILE A 402 3.78 -21.37 -2.15
C ILE A 402 3.90 -20.91 -0.70
N LEU A 403 3.82 -21.82 0.28
CA LEU A 403 4.00 -21.53 1.70
C LEU A 403 5.38 -20.90 1.99
N GLY A 404 6.45 -21.47 1.43
CA GLY A 404 7.81 -20.96 1.57
C GLY A 404 8.01 -19.57 0.95
N VAL A 405 7.51 -19.37 -0.28
CA VAL A 405 7.58 -18.06 -0.95
C VAL A 405 6.77 -17.00 -0.20
N ALA A 406 5.57 -17.33 0.28
CA ALA A 406 4.76 -16.41 1.09
C ALA A 406 5.43 -16.04 2.42
N LEU A 407 6.10 -16.99 3.07
CA LEU A 407 6.81 -16.79 4.34
C LEU A 407 8.01 -15.85 4.18
N ILE A 408 8.80 -16.03 3.12
CA ILE A 408 9.98 -15.18 2.82
C ILE A 408 9.55 -13.76 2.43
N LEU A 409 8.55 -13.62 1.54
CA LEU A 409 8.11 -12.30 1.07
C LEU A 409 7.41 -11.50 2.18
N SER A 410 6.62 -12.15 3.03
CA SER A 410 6.01 -11.49 4.20
C SER A 410 7.03 -11.12 5.28
N LEU A 411 8.11 -11.88 5.43
CA LEU A 411 9.22 -11.52 6.31
C LEU A 411 9.91 -10.25 5.79
N TYR A 412 10.18 -10.16 4.49
CA TYR A 412 10.72 -8.96 3.85
C TYR A 412 9.82 -7.73 4.06
N LEU A 413 8.51 -7.87 3.85
CA LEU A 413 7.53 -6.81 4.15
C LEU A 413 7.57 -6.36 5.61
N SER A 414 7.69 -7.30 6.55
CA SER A 414 7.69 -7.00 7.98
C SER A 414 8.98 -6.30 8.42
N LEU A 415 10.11 -6.68 7.82
CA LEU A 415 11.39 -6.00 7.99
C LEU A 415 11.38 -4.60 7.35
N ALA A 416 10.72 -4.42 6.20
CA ALA A 416 10.54 -3.11 5.59
C ALA A 416 9.66 -2.18 6.47
N LEU A 417 8.52 -2.67 6.97
CA LEU A 417 7.67 -1.91 7.90
C LEU A 417 8.38 -1.58 9.22
N LEU A 418 9.29 -2.45 9.69
CA LEU A 418 10.15 -2.18 10.84
C LEU A 418 11.26 -1.15 10.52
N ALA A 419 11.81 -1.15 9.30
CA ALA A 419 12.84 -0.20 8.87
C ALA A 419 12.30 1.21 8.61
N PHE A 420 11.10 1.33 8.05
CA PHE A 420 10.41 2.61 7.84
C PHE A 420 9.67 3.13 9.09
N ARG A 421 10.00 2.60 10.27
CA ARG A 421 9.42 3.00 11.55
C ARG A 421 9.85 4.42 11.93
N GLY A 422 8.96 5.39 11.73
CA GLY A 422 9.17 6.77 12.16
C GLY A 422 9.31 6.93 13.69
N PRO A 423 9.89 8.05 14.19
CA PRO A 423 10.12 8.27 15.61
C PRO A 423 8.84 8.35 16.46
N GLY A 424 7.69 8.68 15.86
CA GLY A 424 6.38 8.75 16.53
C GLY A 424 5.69 7.38 16.76
N TYR A 425 6.24 6.28 16.26
CA TYR A 425 5.60 4.95 16.21
C TYR A 425 5.56 4.23 17.58
N ASN A 426 5.34 4.96 18.66
CA ASN A 426 5.37 4.49 20.05
C ASN A 426 4.63 5.42 21.05
N SER A 427 4.08 6.56 20.61
CA SER A 427 3.83 7.70 21.50
C SER A 427 2.45 7.81 22.16
N VAL A 428 1.41 7.13 21.63
CA VAL A 428 0.03 7.31 22.14
C VAL A 428 -0.77 6.00 22.32
N ALA A 429 -0.95 5.19 21.27
CA ALA A 429 -1.99 4.15 21.28
C ALA A 429 -1.51 2.72 21.64
N LEU A 430 -0.42 2.25 21.03
CA LEU A 430 0.17 0.93 21.28
C LEU A 430 1.70 1.00 21.27
N THR A 431 2.34 0.35 22.23
CA THR A 431 3.80 0.17 22.23
C THR A 431 4.19 -0.95 21.27
N TYR A 432 5.17 -0.67 20.40
CA TYR A 432 5.66 -1.69 19.46
C TYR A 432 6.52 -2.71 20.22
N THR A 433 6.01 -3.94 20.33
CA THR A 433 6.69 -5.08 20.96
C THR A 433 7.16 -6.07 19.90
N PRO A 434 8.04 -7.03 20.23
CA PRO A 434 8.31 -8.17 19.33
C PRO A 434 7.03 -8.91 18.91
N ALA A 435 6.03 -9.01 19.80
CA ALA A 435 4.72 -9.57 19.45
C ALA A 435 3.96 -8.72 18.41
N THR A 436 4.19 -7.41 18.33
CA THR A 436 3.66 -6.53 17.27
C THR A 436 4.29 -6.88 15.91
N PHE A 437 5.60 -7.12 15.86
CA PHE A 437 6.29 -7.61 14.66
C PHE A 437 5.71 -8.95 14.18
N PHE A 438 5.61 -9.96 15.06
CA PHE A 438 5.05 -11.27 14.69
C PHE A 438 3.60 -11.17 14.20
N LYS A 439 2.76 -10.31 14.80
CA LYS A 439 1.38 -10.06 14.31
C LYS A 439 1.38 -9.50 12.88
N ILE A 440 2.22 -8.50 12.58
CA ILE A 440 2.35 -7.94 11.23
C ILE A 440 2.86 -9.01 10.25
N TRP A 441 3.85 -9.81 10.64
CA TRP A 441 4.41 -10.87 9.81
C TRP A 441 3.42 -11.98 9.48
N PHE A 442 2.76 -12.57 10.48
CA PHE A 442 1.74 -13.60 10.22
C PHE A 442 0.53 -13.05 9.44
N THR A 443 0.22 -11.75 9.56
CA THR A 443 -0.81 -11.10 8.73
C THR A 443 -0.36 -11.00 7.27
N GLY A 444 0.84 -10.45 7.01
CA GLY A 444 1.39 -10.36 5.66
C GLY A 444 1.56 -11.74 5.01
N PHE A 445 1.96 -12.74 5.80
CA PHE A 445 2.05 -14.14 5.38
C PHE A 445 0.70 -14.67 4.92
N ALA A 446 -0.34 -14.51 5.75
CA ALA A 446 -1.70 -14.97 5.44
C ALA A 446 -2.30 -14.29 4.19
N VAL A 447 -2.07 -12.98 4.01
CA VAL A 447 -2.50 -12.22 2.81
C VAL A 447 -1.80 -12.71 1.55
N VAL A 448 -0.46 -12.81 1.59
CA VAL A 448 0.34 -13.24 0.44
C VAL A 448 0.03 -14.70 0.11
N LEU A 449 -0.14 -15.57 1.11
CA LEU A 449 -0.52 -16.98 0.93
C LEU A 449 -1.88 -17.12 0.25
N ALA A 450 -2.93 -16.46 0.75
CA ALA A 450 -4.28 -16.55 0.18
C ALA A 450 -4.30 -16.18 -1.31
N LEU A 451 -3.68 -15.04 -1.66
CA LEU A 451 -3.62 -14.58 -3.06
C LEU A 451 -2.70 -15.42 -3.93
N SER A 452 -1.60 -15.94 -3.37
CA SER A 452 -0.68 -16.82 -4.10
C SER A 452 -1.34 -18.15 -4.48
N LEU A 453 -2.11 -18.75 -3.56
CA LEU A 453 -2.87 -19.97 -3.82
C LEU A 453 -3.91 -19.74 -4.93
N TRP A 454 -4.66 -18.64 -4.85
CA TRP A 454 -5.68 -18.28 -5.85
C TRP A 454 -5.09 -18.00 -7.24
N LEU A 455 -4.06 -17.14 -7.34
CA LEU A 455 -3.44 -16.82 -8.62
C LEU A 455 -2.80 -18.05 -9.26
N PHE A 456 -2.11 -18.89 -8.49
CA PHE A 456 -1.52 -20.11 -9.03
C PHE A 456 -2.58 -21.13 -9.49
N ALA A 457 -3.70 -21.27 -8.76
CA ALA A 457 -4.83 -22.11 -9.16
C ALA A 457 -5.41 -21.68 -10.52
N TRP A 458 -5.53 -20.37 -10.79
CA TRP A 458 -5.89 -19.86 -12.12
C TRP A 458 -4.79 -20.10 -13.16
N PHE A 459 -3.53 -19.82 -12.82
CA PHE A 459 -2.42 -19.92 -13.75
C PHE A 459 -2.16 -21.36 -14.25
N LEU A 460 -2.41 -22.39 -13.43
CA LEU A 460 -2.29 -23.79 -13.84
C LEU A 460 -3.27 -24.21 -14.94
N ASN A 461 -4.47 -23.61 -14.98
CA ASN A 461 -5.54 -24.00 -15.91
C ASN A 461 -5.57 -23.16 -17.20
N LEU A 462 -5.16 -21.90 -17.15
CA LEU A 462 -5.22 -21.00 -18.30
C LEU A 462 -3.99 -21.14 -19.23
N PRO A 463 -4.10 -20.81 -20.53
CA PRO A 463 -2.95 -20.56 -21.40
C PRO A 463 -2.09 -19.37 -20.92
N PRO A 464 -0.82 -19.23 -21.34
CA PRO A 464 0.05 -18.12 -20.93
C PRO A 464 -0.47 -16.74 -21.33
N ILE A 465 -1.09 -16.62 -22.51
CA ILE A 465 -1.61 -15.35 -23.02
C ILE A 465 -2.69 -14.72 -22.12
N PHE A 466 -3.46 -15.55 -21.39
CA PHE A 466 -4.55 -15.10 -20.52
C PHE A 466 -4.15 -14.96 -19.04
N ILE A 467 -2.86 -15.03 -18.69
CA ILE A 467 -2.38 -14.86 -17.30
C ILE A 467 -2.68 -13.44 -16.76
N THR A 468 -2.66 -12.44 -17.63
CA THR A 468 -2.97 -11.04 -17.29
C THR A 468 -4.39 -10.87 -16.76
N LEU A 469 -5.35 -11.63 -17.30
CA LEU A 469 -6.78 -11.39 -17.06
C LEU A 469 -7.21 -11.71 -15.61
N PRO A 470 -6.96 -12.90 -15.02
CA PRO A 470 -7.18 -13.12 -13.58
C PRO A 470 -6.34 -12.22 -12.69
N SER A 471 -5.14 -11.84 -13.15
CA SER A 471 -4.27 -10.92 -12.42
C SER A 471 -4.95 -9.56 -12.25
N VAL A 472 -5.50 -8.98 -13.32
CA VAL A 472 -6.30 -7.74 -13.24
C VAL A 472 -7.53 -7.90 -12.34
N PHE A 473 -8.34 -8.96 -12.54
CA PHE A 473 -9.56 -9.17 -11.75
C PHE A 473 -9.31 -9.52 -10.27
N THR A 474 -8.09 -9.93 -9.89
CA THR A 474 -7.73 -10.21 -8.50
C THR A 474 -6.99 -9.05 -7.84
N VAL A 475 -5.92 -8.58 -8.48
CA VAL A 475 -4.94 -7.65 -7.88
C VAL A 475 -5.55 -6.27 -7.68
N VAL A 476 -6.24 -5.72 -8.69
CA VAL A 476 -6.70 -4.32 -8.60
C VAL A 476 -7.90 -4.15 -7.65
N PRO A 477 -8.89 -5.07 -7.60
CA PRO A 477 -9.88 -5.10 -6.52
C PRO A 477 -9.25 -5.25 -5.12
N ASN A 478 -8.17 -6.02 -4.97
CA ASN A 478 -7.43 -6.12 -3.71
C ASN A 478 -6.78 -4.79 -3.33
N ILE A 479 -6.05 -4.12 -4.24
CA ILE A 479 -5.46 -2.79 -4.00
C ILE A 479 -6.52 -1.78 -3.59
N ILE A 480 -7.64 -1.69 -4.34
CA ILE A 480 -8.77 -0.82 -3.99
C ILE A 480 -9.30 -1.16 -2.60
N SER A 481 -9.34 -2.43 -2.21
CA SER A 481 -9.86 -2.85 -0.91
C SER A 481 -9.02 -2.43 0.30
N CYS A 482 -7.72 -2.18 0.14
CA CYS A 482 -6.89 -1.65 1.23
C CYS A 482 -7.00 -0.10 1.35
N ILE A 483 -7.39 0.60 0.29
CA ILE A 483 -7.39 2.07 0.21
C ILE A 483 -8.81 2.67 0.35
N SER A 484 -9.85 1.92 -0.03
CA SER A 484 -11.23 2.41 -0.10
C SER A 484 -12.02 2.17 1.19
N THR A 485 -12.64 3.23 1.70
CA THR A 485 -13.56 3.14 2.85
C THR A 485 -14.91 2.60 2.39
N PHE A 486 -15.18 1.30 2.59
CA PHE A 486 -16.42 0.67 2.11
C PHE A 486 -17.71 1.15 2.78
N GLU A 487 -17.62 1.88 3.89
CA GLU A 487 -18.77 2.57 4.48
C GLU A 487 -19.25 3.74 3.58
N LEU A 488 -18.34 4.36 2.81
CA LEU A 488 -18.62 5.39 1.79
C LEU A 488 -18.95 4.80 0.40
N ALA A 489 -19.02 3.47 0.25
CA ALA A 489 -19.18 2.82 -1.05
C ALA A 489 -20.62 2.28 -1.25
N PRO A 490 -21.17 2.32 -2.49
CA PRO A 490 -22.47 1.71 -2.77
C PRO A 490 -22.42 0.19 -2.56
N THR A 491 -23.60 -0.39 -2.32
CA THR A 491 -23.78 -1.80 -1.90
C THR A 491 -23.05 -2.82 -2.76
N LEU A 492 -22.89 -2.56 -4.07
CA LEU A 492 -22.18 -3.42 -5.01
C LEU A 492 -20.73 -3.71 -4.57
N TYR A 493 -19.99 -2.73 -4.05
CA TYR A 493 -18.58 -2.94 -3.67
C TYR A 493 -18.40 -3.71 -2.34
N ARG A 494 -19.49 -4.07 -1.64
CA ARG A 494 -19.40 -4.77 -0.35
C ARG A 494 -18.80 -6.18 -0.46
N PHE A 495 -18.70 -6.78 -1.65
CA PHE A 495 -17.93 -8.02 -1.82
C PHE A 495 -16.45 -7.85 -1.46
N MET A 496 -15.90 -6.63 -1.59
CA MET A 496 -14.50 -6.34 -1.26
C MET A 496 -14.19 -6.44 0.24
N TYR A 497 -15.21 -6.51 1.12
CA TYR A 497 -15.01 -6.89 2.54
C TYR A 497 -14.49 -8.32 2.72
N ALA A 498 -14.65 -9.20 1.73
CA ALA A 498 -14.07 -10.54 1.77
C ALA A 498 -12.55 -10.53 1.50
N MET A 499 -12.06 -9.60 0.67
CA MET A 499 -10.73 -9.68 0.05
C MET A 499 -9.56 -9.76 1.05
N PRO A 500 -8.46 -10.48 0.71
CA PRO A 500 -7.31 -10.62 1.59
C PRO A 500 -6.65 -9.27 1.95
N PHE A 501 -6.50 -8.36 0.98
CA PHE A 501 -5.92 -7.04 1.23
C PHE A 501 -6.74 -6.19 2.21
N PHE A 502 -8.09 -6.23 2.16
CA PHE A 502 -8.92 -5.53 3.14
C PHE A 502 -8.72 -6.12 4.53
N ASN A 503 -8.88 -7.44 4.67
CA ASN A 503 -8.80 -8.10 5.98
C ASN A 503 -7.41 -7.95 6.61
N GLY A 504 -6.35 -8.18 5.83
CA GLY A 504 -4.97 -7.91 6.25
C GLY A 504 -4.70 -6.45 6.58
N GLY A 505 -5.18 -5.52 5.74
CA GLY A 505 -5.05 -4.09 5.97
C GLY A 505 -5.70 -3.63 7.28
N ARG A 506 -6.89 -4.14 7.59
CA ARG A 506 -7.57 -3.89 8.87
C ARG A 506 -6.84 -4.49 10.07
N ILE A 507 -6.23 -5.68 9.91
CA ILE A 507 -5.42 -6.27 10.98
C ILE A 507 -4.17 -5.42 11.25
N VAL A 508 -3.43 -5.00 10.21
CA VAL A 508 -2.26 -4.12 10.37
C VAL A 508 -2.65 -2.77 10.98
N GLN A 509 -3.74 -2.14 10.52
CA GLN A 509 -4.26 -0.89 11.10
C GLN A 509 -4.56 -1.04 12.60
N TYR A 510 -5.25 -2.10 13.02
CA TYR A 510 -5.53 -2.36 14.44
C TYR A 510 -4.25 -2.62 15.25
N VAL A 511 -3.30 -3.36 14.69
CA VAL A 511 -2.02 -3.70 15.36
C VAL A 511 -1.11 -2.48 15.53
N VAL A 512 -1.25 -1.45 14.70
CA VAL A 512 -0.48 -0.20 14.75
C VAL A 512 -1.17 0.91 15.55
N SER A 513 -2.48 1.10 15.38
CA SER A 513 -3.25 2.22 15.96
C SER A 513 -4.14 1.85 17.14
N GLY A 514 -4.47 0.57 17.35
CA GLY A 514 -5.47 0.12 18.32
C GLY A 514 -6.93 0.49 17.99
N ALA A 515 -7.19 1.22 16.90
CA ALA A 515 -8.54 1.64 16.51
C ALA A 515 -9.38 0.49 15.97
N TYR A 516 -10.68 0.48 16.32
CA TYR A 516 -11.71 -0.36 15.72
C TYR A 516 -11.45 -1.90 15.79
N PRO A 517 -11.61 -2.53 16.98
CA PRO A 517 -11.26 -3.93 17.27
C PRO A 517 -12.11 -4.96 16.50
N THR A 518 -11.78 -5.16 15.22
CA THR A 518 -12.37 -6.17 14.33
C THR A 518 -11.45 -7.37 14.08
N LEU A 519 -10.31 -7.43 14.77
CA LEU A 519 -9.22 -8.40 14.60
C LEU A 519 -9.70 -9.86 14.39
N GLY A 520 -10.54 -10.38 15.29
CA GLY A 520 -11.00 -11.77 15.23
C GLY A 520 -11.85 -12.10 14.00
N ARG A 521 -12.69 -11.16 13.55
CA ARG A 521 -13.47 -11.30 12.31
C ARG A 521 -12.55 -11.36 11.10
N ASN A 522 -11.60 -10.42 11.01
CA ASN A 522 -10.74 -10.27 9.84
C ASN A 522 -9.78 -11.47 9.71
N ILE A 523 -9.26 -11.98 10.84
CA ILE A 523 -8.49 -13.24 10.88
C ILE A 523 -9.35 -14.43 10.47
N GLY A 524 -10.59 -14.53 10.96
CA GLY A 524 -11.51 -15.62 10.61
C GLY A 524 -11.85 -15.67 9.13
N VAL A 525 -12.09 -14.52 8.50
CA VAL A 525 -12.28 -14.41 7.04
C VAL A 525 -11.02 -14.85 6.30
N LEU A 526 -9.86 -14.28 6.64
CA LEU A 526 -8.60 -14.56 5.95
C LEU A 526 -8.16 -16.04 6.09
N ALA A 527 -8.43 -16.68 7.23
CA ALA A 527 -8.21 -18.12 7.41
C ALA A 527 -9.17 -18.97 6.55
N GLY A 528 -10.44 -18.57 6.46
CA GLY A 528 -11.42 -19.18 5.56
C GLY A 528 -11.04 -19.06 4.09
N GLU A 529 -10.50 -17.91 3.68
CA GLU A 529 -9.95 -17.71 2.33
C GLU A 529 -8.78 -18.64 2.07
N ILE A 530 -7.79 -18.76 2.97
CA ILE A 530 -6.64 -19.68 2.77
C ILE A 530 -7.11 -21.13 2.57
N VAL A 531 -8.08 -21.60 3.36
CA VAL A 531 -8.67 -22.95 3.20
C VAL A 531 -9.39 -23.10 1.86
N LEU A 532 -10.19 -22.10 1.45
CA LEU A 532 -10.89 -22.09 0.17
C LEU A 532 -9.90 -22.09 -1.02
N MET A 533 -8.84 -21.28 -0.96
CA MET A 533 -7.85 -21.18 -2.03
C MET A 533 -6.94 -22.42 -2.10
N ALA A 534 -6.64 -23.06 -0.96
CA ALA A 534 -5.96 -24.36 -0.94
C ALA A 534 -6.83 -25.47 -1.56
N ALA A 535 -8.14 -25.48 -1.29
CA ALA A 535 -9.07 -26.41 -1.95
C ALA A 535 -9.19 -26.13 -3.47
N ALA A 536 -9.25 -24.85 -3.87
CA ALA A 536 -9.25 -24.45 -5.28
C ALA A 536 -7.95 -24.84 -6.00
N LEU A 537 -6.80 -24.72 -5.33
CA LEU A 537 -5.52 -25.20 -5.86
C LEU A 537 -5.52 -26.72 -6.02
N ALA A 538 -5.98 -27.49 -5.04
CA ALA A 538 -6.07 -28.94 -5.14
C ALA A 538 -6.98 -29.38 -6.31
N GLY A 539 -8.14 -28.74 -6.49
CA GLY A 539 -9.02 -28.96 -7.63
C GLY A 539 -8.37 -28.60 -8.97
N SER A 540 -7.56 -27.53 -9.00
CA SER A 540 -6.81 -27.09 -10.19
C SER A 540 -5.68 -28.05 -10.57
N VAL A 541 -4.92 -28.55 -9.59
CA VAL A 541 -3.87 -29.56 -9.80
C VAL A 541 -4.51 -30.87 -10.30
N TRP A 542 -5.66 -31.27 -9.75
CA TRP A 542 -6.41 -32.44 -10.20
C TRP A 542 -6.88 -32.29 -11.66
N LEU A 543 -7.56 -31.18 -11.97
CA LEU A 543 -8.06 -30.90 -13.32
C LEU A 543 -6.92 -30.88 -14.35
N ARG A 544 -5.82 -30.18 -14.03
CA ARG A 544 -4.66 -30.11 -14.93
C ARG A 544 -3.99 -31.48 -15.12
N GLN A 545 -3.94 -32.32 -14.09
CA GLN A 545 -3.43 -33.68 -14.21
C GLN A 545 -4.33 -34.56 -15.09
N VAL A 546 -5.66 -34.51 -14.92
CA VAL A 546 -6.62 -35.26 -15.75
C VAL A 546 -6.54 -34.84 -17.22
N LEU A 547 -6.39 -33.55 -17.50
CA LEU A 547 -6.23 -33.03 -18.87
C LEU A 547 -4.90 -33.46 -19.52
N SER A 548 -3.82 -33.47 -18.73
CA SER A 548 -2.49 -33.90 -19.19
C SER A 548 -2.45 -35.41 -19.48
N LEU A 549 -2.99 -36.24 -18.57
CA LEU A 549 -3.04 -37.71 -18.72
C LEU A 549 -3.96 -38.17 -19.85
N ARG A 550 -4.94 -37.36 -20.26
CA ARG A 550 -5.79 -37.61 -21.44
C ARG A 550 -5.23 -37.00 -22.74
N SER A 551 -4.03 -36.39 -22.68
CA SER A 551 -3.42 -35.67 -23.81
C SER A 551 -4.29 -34.55 -24.41
N ILE A 552 -5.21 -33.99 -23.63
CA ILE A 552 -6.12 -32.91 -24.05
C ILE A 552 -5.42 -31.54 -24.00
N SER A 553 -4.50 -31.36 -23.05
CA SER A 553 -3.73 -30.12 -22.85
C SER A 553 -2.25 -30.30 -23.18
N ASP A 554 -1.72 -29.44 -24.04
CA ASP A 554 -0.30 -29.32 -24.34
C ASP A 554 0.54 -28.93 -23.11
N PRO A 555 1.88 -29.05 -23.16
CA PRO A 555 2.78 -28.53 -22.13
C PRO A 555 2.49 -27.08 -21.74
N GLN A 556 2.25 -26.23 -22.74
CA GLN A 556 1.93 -24.82 -22.55
C GLN A 556 0.49 -24.57 -22.03
N GLY A 557 -0.38 -25.59 -21.97
CA GLY A 557 -1.78 -25.44 -21.55
C GLY A 557 -2.75 -25.03 -22.66
N TRP A 558 -2.36 -25.17 -23.93
CA TRP A 558 -3.30 -25.07 -25.06
C TRP A 558 -4.13 -26.34 -25.17
N PHE A 559 -5.44 -26.18 -25.41
CA PHE A 559 -6.34 -27.26 -25.77
C PHE A 559 -6.23 -27.49 -27.28
N ARG A 560 -5.69 -28.63 -27.74
CA ARG A 560 -5.65 -28.95 -29.17
C ARG A 560 -7.04 -29.36 -29.64
N SER A 561 -7.66 -28.61 -30.55
CA SER A 561 -8.93 -29.03 -31.20
C SER A 561 -8.72 -30.07 -32.31
N SER A 562 -7.48 -30.49 -32.57
CA SER A 562 -7.19 -31.58 -33.51
C SER A 562 -7.59 -32.93 -32.93
N MET A 563 -8.72 -33.47 -33.40
CA MET A 563 -9.21 -34.82 -33.07
C MET A 563 -8.30 -35.96 -33.55
N TYR A 564 -7.25 -35.69 -34.31
CA TYR A 564 -6.52 -36.67 -35.11
C TYR A 564 -5.11 -36.99 -34.60
N PHE A 565 -4.80 -36.75 -33.33
CA PHE A 565 -3.55 -37.21 -32.74
C PHE A 565 -3.67 -38.64 -32.22
N GLN A 566 -3.44 -39.61 -33.11
CA GLN A 566 -3.14 -41.00 -32.73
C GLN A 566 -1.74 -41.06 -32.08
N SER A 567 -1.62 -40.50 -30.88
CA SER A 567 -0.48 -40.79 -30.01
C SER A 567 -0.56 -42.26 -29.62
N PRO A 568 0.43 -43.11 -29.98
CA PRO A 568 0.52 -44.43 -29.38
C PRO A 568 0.87 -44.21 -27.91
N ILE A 569 -0.14 -44.36 -27.05
CA ILE A 569 0.05 -44.33 -25.59
C ILE A 569 1.20 -45.29 -25.29
N PRO A 570 2.30 -44.83 -24.66
CA PRO A 570 3.34 -45.73 -24.21
C PRO A 570 2.75 -46.54 -23.06
N TYR A 571 2.11 -47.66 -23.38
CA TYR A 571 1.79 -48.70 -22.43
C TYR A 571 3.07 -48.99 -21.68
N TYR A 572 3.06 -48.74 -20.36
CA TYR A 572 4.10 -49.21 -19.48
C TYR A 572 4.20 -50.73 -19.70
N LYS A 573 5.27 -51.18 -20.35
CA LYS A 573 5.55 -52.60 -20.48
C LYS A 573 5.69 -53.14 -19.06
N THR A 574 4.68 -53.86 -18.60
CA THR A 574 4.78 -54.75 -17.45
C THR A 574 5.98 -55.65 -17.72
N GLY A 575 6.96 -55.63 -16.80
CA GLY A 575 8.32 -56.13 -17.02
C GLY A 575 8.43 -57.64 -16.96
N GLU A 576 7.56 -58.35 -17.68
CA GLU A 576 7.49 -59.81 -17.76
C GLU A 576 7.74 -60.26 -19.20
N GLU A 577 8.22 -61.50 -19.34
CA GLU A 577 8.51 -62.19 -20.61
C GLU A 577 9.55 -61.53 -21.55
N CYS A 578 10.83 -61.69 -21.21
CA CYS A 578 11.90 -61.73 -22.23
C CYS A 578 12.99 -62.78 -21.89
N THR A 579 12.57 -63.95 -21.41
CA THR A 579 13.42 -65.10 -21.02
C THR A 579 13.24 -66.29 -21.98
N SER A 580 13.60 -66.11 -23.25
CA SER A 580 13.65 -67.20 -24.24
C SER A 580 15.10 -67.65 -24.49
N PRO A 581 15.50 -68.89 -24.19
CA PRO A 581 16.86 -69.37 -24.42
C PRO A 581 17.14 -69.54 -25.92
N ARG A 582 18.12 -68.80 -26.43
CA ARG A 582 18.46 -68.77 -27.87
C ARG A 582 19.20 -70.05 -28.29
N SER A 583 18.46 -71.06 -28.75
CA SER A 583 19.03 -72.36 -29.12
C SER A 583 20.04 -72.27 -30.27
N THR A 584 21.24 -72.79 -30.05
CA THR A 584 22.29 -72.90 -31.07
C THR A 584 21.84 -73.82 -32.22
N LYS A 585 21.85 -73.33 -33.46
CA LYS A 585 21.82 -74.20 -34.65
C LYS A 585 22.83 -73.74 -35.70
N ARG A 586 23.60 -74.71 -36.20
CA ARG A 586 24.81 -74.55 -37.01
C ARG A 586 24.60 -75.32 -38.30
N SER A 587 24.57 -74.64 -39.44
CA SER A 587 24.45 -75.28 -40.75
C SER A 587 25.31 -74.54 -41.78
N SER A 588 26.39 -75.18 -42.17
CA SER A 588 27.23 -74.86 -43.33
C SER A 588 26.76 -75.62 -44.56
N HIS A 589 26.86 -75.04 -45.76
CA HIS A 589 27.03 -75.66 -47.10
C HIS A 589 26.66 -74.60 -48.18
N LEU A 590 27.05 -74.67 -49.46
CA LEU A 590 28.34 -74.99 -50.12
C LEU A 590 28.23 -74.47 -51.59
N LEU A 591 29.32 -74.39 -52.36
CA LEU A 591 29.33 -73.80 -53.72
C LEU A 591 28.64 -74.65 -54.81
N SER A 592 28.01 -73.99 -55.80
CA SER A 592 28.22 -74.24 -57.26
C SER A 592 27.60 -73.10 -58.12
N THR A 593 28.26 -72.34 -59.02
CA THR A 593 28.97 -72.51 -60.33
C THR A 593 28.14 -72.53 -61.64
N LYS A 594 28.61 -71.72 -62.63
CA LYS A 594 28.52 -71.80 -64.13
C LYS A 594 27.42 -71.09 -64.97
N ASN A 595 27.84 -69.95 -65.55
CA ASN A 595 28.02 -69.62 -66.99
C ASN A 595 26.94 -69.87 -68.08
N THR A 596 26.58 -68.80 -68.82
CA THR A 596 26.80 -68.59 -70.30
C THR A 596 26.32 -67.17 -70.70
N LEU A 597 27.12 -66.29 -71.35
CA LEU A 597 27.27 -66.04 -72.82
C LEU A 597 25.95 -65.77 -73.58
N SER A 598 25.78 -64.76 -74.46
CA SER A 598 26.50 -63.53 -74.88
C SER A 598 25.56 -62.73 -75.87
N VAL A 599 25.80 -61.61 -76.59
CA VAL A 599 26.93 -60.76 -77.08
C VAL A 599 26.38 -59.32 -77.35
N GLY A 600 27.17 -58.21 -77.35
CA GLY A 600 26.73 -56.96 -78.02
C GLY A 600 27.48 -55.62 -77.78
N ARG A 601 28.46 -55.30 -78.65
CA ARG A 601 29.07 -53.97 -79.02
C ARG A 601 29.00 -52.73 -78.10
N ASP A 602 30.20 -52.26 -77.74
CA ASP A 602 30.79 -50.90 -77.90
C ASP A 602 29.89 -49.64 -78.04
N SER A 603 30.05 -48.68 -77.11
CA SER A 603 30.58 -47.31 -77.40
C SER A 603 30.62 -46.37 -76.18
N GLN A 604 31.82 -45.79 -75.92
CA GLN A 604 32.15 -44.47 -75.33
C GLN A 604 31.52 -43.97 -73.99
N ALA A 605 32.36 -43.35 -73.15
CA ALA A 605 32.01 -42.50 -71.99
C ALA A 605 31.73 -41.03 -72.45
N PRO A 606 31.17 -40.11 -71.61
CA PRO A 606 31.66 -39.68 -70.28
C PRO A 606 30.85 -40.29 -69.10
N GLU A 607 31.23 -40.28 -67.81
CA GLU A 607 31.76 -39.24 -66.91
C GLU A 607 30.66 -38.26 -66.42
N ASP A 608 30.20 -38.44 -65.17
CA ASP A 608 29.25 -37.57 -64.46
C ASP A 608 29.48 -37.73 -62.94
N ASP A 609 29.49 -36.62 -62.18
CA ASP A 609 29.89 -36.59 -60.77
C ASP A 609 28.78 -37.00 -59.79
N ILE A 610 29.15 -37.72 -58.71
CA ILE A 610 28.31 -37.89 -57.52
C ILE A 610 29.06 -37.38 -56.29
N ILE A 611 28.62 -36.22 -55.79
CA ILE A 611 29.20 -35.57 -54.60
C ILE A 611 28.78 -36.31 -53.33
N ILE A 612 29.76 -36.68 -52.50
CA ILE A 612 29.56 -37.21 -51.15
C ILE A 612 29.31 -36.05 -50.17
N SER A 613 28.36 -36.23 -49.26
CA SER A 613 28.19 -35.38 -48.06
C SER A 613 27.92 -36.28 -46.85
N ASP A 614 28.94 -36.45 -46.01
CA ASP A 614 28.80 -37.21 -44.77
C ASP A 614 27.84 -36.55 -43.78
N CYS A 615 27.21 -37.36 -42.94
CA CYS A 615 26.58 -36.92 -41.70
C CYS A 615 27.07 -37.83 -40.57
N ASN A 616 28.14 -37.39 -39.90
CA ASN A 616 28.75 -38.16 -38.83
C ASN A 616 27.89 -38.09 -37.55
N MET A 617 27.65 -39.24 -36.93
CA MET A 617 27.04 -39.36 -35.59
C MET A 617 27.81 -40.37 -34.76
N ASP A 618 28.92 -39.91 -34.16
CA ASP A 618 29.65 -40.67 -33.15
C ASP A 618 28.86 -40.72 -31.83
N SER A 619 28.72 -41.92 -31.28
CA SER A 619 28.09 -42.17 -29.99
C SER A 619 29.12 -42.21 -28.86
N THR A 620 28.89 -41.50 -27.76
CA THR A 620 29.57 -41.74 -26.47
C THR A 620 28.62 -41.58 -25.29
N ASP A 621 27.96 -42.68 -24.92
CA ASP A 621 27.42 -42.88 -23.57
C ASP A 621 28.57 -43.24 -22.63
N GLN A 622 28.75 -42.52 -21.51
CA GLN A 622 29.03 -43.18 -20.21
C GLN A 622 28.90 -42.28 -18.96
N THR A 623 27.85 -42.59 -18.19
CA THR A 623 27.82 -42.71 -16.72
C THR A 623 28.03 -41.53 -15.75
N ILE A 624 26.94 -41.26 -15.03
CA ILE A 624 26.84 -41.16 -13.55
C ILE A 624 27.49 -39.95 -12.86
N GLY A 625 26.61 -39.09 -12.33
CA GLY A 625 26.86 -38.23 -11.17
C GLY A 625 25.58 -38.02 -10.38
N CYS A 626 25.46 -38.65 -9.20
CA CYS A 626 24.32 -38.48 -8.29
C CYS A 626 24.74 -37.71 -7.03
N LEU A 627 23.76 -37.06 -6.39
CA LEU A 627 23.85 -36.18 -5.22
C LEU A 627 24.55 -34.82 -5.49
N GLY A 628 24.02 -33.70 -4.95
CA GLY A 628 22.76 -33.55 -4.24
C GLY A 628 22.60 -32.20 -3.52
N VAL A 629 21.46 -32.06 -2.84
CA VAL A 629 21.03 -30.96 -1.94
C VAL A 629 20.85 -29.60 -2.63
#